data_AF-A0A413G4U3-F1
#
_entry.id   AF-A0A413G4U3-F1
#
_cell.length_a   1.000
_cell.length_b   1.000
_cell.length_c   1.000
_cell.angle_alpha   90.00
_cell.angle_beta   90.00
_cell.angle_gamma   90.00
#
_symmetry.space_group_name_H-M   'P 1'
#
loop_
_entity.id
_entity.type
_entity.pdbx_description
1 polymer ?
#
loop_
_entity_poly.entity_id
_entity_poly.type
_entity_poly.pdbx_seq_one_letter_code
_entity_poly.pdbx_strand_id
1 'polypeptide(L)' 'MAEIPRMVTIKEAAKATGLAEHHVRQLVLSGRVVAVNAGKKYLVNLDRLIEYLNTAHVGDDMGEQYGKIRPLDRRAV' A
#
# COMPACT_ATOMS: atom_id res chain seq x y z
N MET A 1 24.98 -8.84 -8.01
CA MET A 1 24.03 -9.96 -8.20
C MET A 1 22.65 -9.44 -7.85
N ALA A 2 21.62 -9.71 -8.65
CA ALA A 2 20.26 -9.29 -8.31
C ALA A 2 19.74 -10.19 -7.19
N GLU A 3 19.54 -9.63 -5.99
CA GLU A 3 18.88 -10.36 -4.90
C GLU A 3 17.42 -10.60 -5.27
N ILE A 4 16.96 -11.83 -5.03
CA ILE A 4 15.58 -12.22 -5.28
C ILE A 4 14.73 -11.58 -4.17
N PRO A 5 13.78 -10.69 -4.50
CA PRO A 5 12.99 -10.01 -3.48
C PRO A 5 12.09 -11.00 -2.75
N ARG A 6 11.98 -10.84 -1.43
CA ARG A 6 11.07 -11.68 -0.64
C ARG A 6 9.64 -11.17 -0.76
N MET A 7 8.90 -11.81 -1.67
CA MET A 7 7.49 -11.51 -1.93
C MET A 7 6.59 -12.29 -0.97
N VAL A 8 5.79 -11.58 -0.17
CA VAL A 8 4.88 -12.19 0.82
C VAL A 8 3.46 -11.63 0.68
N THR A 9 2.45 -12.37 1.14
CA THR A 9 1.07 -11.85 1.12
C THR A 9 0.87 -10.74 2.15
N ILE A 10 -0.16 -9.91 1.98
CA ILE A 10 -0.53 -8.86 2.95
C ILE A 10 -0.68 -9.43 4.38
N LYS A 11 -1.23 -10.64 4.54
CA LYS A 11 -1.40 -11.29 5.85
C LYS A 11 -0.06 -11.64 6.50
N GLU A 12 0.85 -12.17 5.71
CA GLU A 12 2.20 -12.53 6.18
C GLU A 12 3.01 -11.28 6.49
N ALA A 13 2.92 -10.24 5.65
CA ALA A 13 3.54 -8.94 5.90
C ALA A 13 3.02 -8.31 7.20
N ALA A 14 1.71 -8.35 7.44
CA ALA A 14 1.10 -7.88 8.68
C ALA A 14 1.62 -8.65 9.90
N LYS A 15 1.69 -9.99 9.81
CA LYS A 15 2.26 -10.83 10.87
C LYS A 15 3.74 -10.55 11.14
N ALA A 16 4.53 -10.28 10.10
CA ALA A 16 5.96 -9.99 10.21
C ALA A 16 6.26 -8.60 10.78
N THR A 17 5.46 -7.60 10.41
CA THR A 17 5.64 -6.20 10.84
C THR A 17 4.88 -5.86 12.12
N GLY A 18 3.94 -6.70 12.55
CA GLY A 18 3.05 -6.41 13.67
C GLY A 18 1.95 -5.39 13.35
N LEU A 19 1.79 -5.01 12.08
CA LEU A 19 0.77 -4.06 11.63
C LEU A 19 -0.58 -4.73 11.39
N ALA A 20 -1.65 -3.94 11.43
CA ALA A 20 -2.98 -4.40 11.04
C ALA A 20 -3.04 -4.72 9.53
N GLU A 21 -3.69 -5.82 9.16
CA GLU A 21 -3.85 -6.22 7.74
C GLU A 21 -4.48 -5.10 6.88
N HIS A 22 -5.44 -4.36 7.45
CA HIS A 22 -6.08 -3.25 6.77
C HIS A 22 -5.08 -2.11 6.46
N HIS A 23 -4.18 -1.81 7.40
CA HIS A 23 -3.20 -0.74 7.21
C HIS A 23 -2.21 -1.11 6.11
N VAL A 24 -1.66 -2.33 6.14
CA VAL A 24 -0.77 -2.83 5.07
C VAL A 24 -1.47 -2.80 3.71
N ARG A 25 -2.77 -3.15 3.66
CA ARG A 25 -3.57 -3.02 2.43
C ARG A 25 -3.66 -1.58 1.94
N GLN A 26 -3.91 -0.61 2.83
CA GLN A 26 -3.96 0.81 2.46
C GLN A 26 -2.60 1.29 1.93
N LEU A 27 -1.49 0.87 2.53
CA LEU A 27 -0.14 1.18 2.04
C LEU A 27 0.11 0.63 0.62
N VAL A 28 -0.39 -0.56 0.33
CA VAL A 28 -0.32 -1.15 -1.01
C VAL A 28 -1.20 -0.41 -2.01
N LEU A 29 -2.45 -0.07 -1.62
CA LEU A 29 -3.40 0.61 -2.51
C LEU A 29 -3.02 2.06 -2.79
N SER A 30 -2.46 2.76 -1.81
CA SER A 30 -1.91 4.12 -1.96
C SER A 30 -0.60 4.15 -2.77
N GLY A 31 -0.03 2.98 -3.09
CA GLY A 31 1.21 2.88 -3.88
C GLY A 31 2.48 3.26 -3.13
N ARG A 32 2.42 3.43 -1.81
CA ARG A 32 3.58 3.78 -0.97
C ARG A 32 4.60 2.65 -0.83
N VAL A 33 4.15 1.41 -1.05
CA VAL A 33 4.98 0.21 -0.92
C VAL A 33 4.94 -0.59 -2.21
N VAL A 34 6.10 -1.15 -2.59
CA VAL A 34 6.24 -1.99 -3.79
C VAL A 34 5.48 -3.32 -3.59
N ALA A 35 4.45 -3.52 -4.41
CA ALA A 35 3.66 -4.75 -4.44
C ALA A 35 3.24 -5.11 -5.86
N VAL A 36 2.98 -6.40 -6.09
CA VAL A 36 2.51 -6.95 -7.36
C VAL A 36 1.18 -7.65 -7.17
N ASN A 37 0.28 -7.50 -8.15
CA ASN A 37 -0.98 -8.23 -8.18
C ASN A 37 -0.74 -9.67 -8.70
N ALA A 38 -1.00 -10.66 -7.86
CA ALA A 38 -0.97 -12.09 -8.17
C ALA A 38 -2.41 -12.64 -8.29
N GLY A 39 -3.18 -12.05 -9.21
CA GLY A 39 -4.58 -12.39 -9.50
C GLY A 39 -5.54 -12.00 -8.38
N LYS A 40 -5.68 -12.88 -7.37
CA LYS A 40 -6.59 -12.65 -6.22
C LYS A 40 -5.93 -11.91 -5.06
N LYS A 41 -4.60 -12.01 -4.94
CA LYS A 41 -3.84 -11.49 -3.80
C LYS A 41 -2.81 -10.48 -4.28
N TYR A 42 -2.43 -9.58 -3.37
CA TYR A 42 -1.23 -8.77 -3.54
C TYR A 42 -0.06 -9.44 -2.83
N LEU A 43 1.06 -9.49 -3.53
CA LEU A 43 2.35 -9.87 -2.98
C LEU A 43 3.17 -8.61 -2.77
N VAL A 44 3.52 -8.37 -1.52
CA VAL A 44 4.27 -7.21 -1.05
C VAL A 44 5.74 -7.59 -0.95
N ASN A 45 6.62 -6.72 -1.42
CA ASN A 45 8.05 -6.86 -1.17
C ASN A 45 8.33 -6.51 0.29
N LEU A 46 8.75 -7.51 1.07
CA LEU A 46 8.98 -7.34 2.50
C LEU A 46 10.17 -6.42 2.80
N ASP A 47 11.23 -6.50 1.99
CA ASP A 47 12.46 -5.74 2.20
C ASP A 47 12.20 -4.24 2.02
N ARG A 48 11.46 -3.89 0.96
CA ARG A 48 11.01 -2.50 0.72
C ARG A 48 9.99 -2.01 1.73
N LEU A 49 9.16 -2.89 2.26
CA LEU A 49 8.23 -2.55 3.34
C LEU A 49 9.00 -2.20 4.62
N ILE A 50 10.03 -2.95 4.97
CA ILE A 50 10.89 -2.67 6.14
C ILE A 50 11.62 -1.33 5.95
N GLU A 51 12.18 -1.10 4.76
CA GLU A 51 12.82 0.17 4.40
C GLU A 51 11.86 1.36 4.55
N TYR A 52 10.63 1.22 4.07
CA TYR A 52 9.57 2.21 4.25
C TYR A 52 9.29 2.47 5.74
N LEU A 53 9.12 1.42 6.55
CA LEU A 53 8.81 1.58 7.98
C LEU A 53 9.95 2.21 8.78
N ASN A 54 11.21 1.96 8.41
CA ASN A 54 12.37 2.58 9.05
C ASN A 54 12.55 4.06 8.67
N THR A 55 12.01 4.47 7.52
CA THR A 55 12.14 5.84 7.00
C THR A 55 10.87 6.68 7.23
N ALA A 56 9.73 6.04 7.45
CA ALA A 56 8.45 6.71 7.62
C ALA A 56 8.43 7.59 8.88
N HIS A 57 8.24 8.89 8.70
CA HIS A 57 8.03 9.86 9.78
C HIS A 57 6.55 10.25 9.87
N VAL A 58 6.06 10.45 11.09
CA VAL A 58 4.69 10.91 11.34
C VAL A 58 4.59 12.38 10.91
N GLY A 59 4.10 12.64 9.69
CA GLY A 59 3.89 14.01 9.21
C GLY A 59 3.80 14.20 7.69
N ASP A 60 4.29 13.25 6.88
CA ASP A 60 4.37 13.43 5.41
C ASP A 60 3.10 13.01 4.64
N ASP A 61 2.03 12.66 5.36
CA ASP A 61 0.73 12.35 4.78
C ASP A 61 -0.02 13.64 4.42
N MET A 62 0.48 14.32 3.38
CA MET A 62 -0.27 15.38 2.69
C MET A 62 -1.47 14.75 1.98
N GLY A 63 -2.57 14.66 2.74
CA GLY A 63 -3.84 13.98 2.49
C GLY A 63 -4.23 13.71 1.04
N GLU A 64 -4.48 12.42 0.76
CA GLU A 64 -5.39 12.03 -0.31
C GLU A 64 -6.71 12.80 -0.15
N GLN A 65 -7.12 13.54 -1.17
CA GLN A 65 -8.32 14.38 -1.15
C GLN A 65 -9.59 13.53 -1.18
N TYR A 66 -9.91 12.89 -0.06
CA TYR A 66 -11.22 12.29 0.16
C TYR A 66 -12.24 13.40 0.45
N GLY A 67 -13.39 13.36 -0.22
CA GLY A 67 -14.50 14.31 -0.02
C GLY A 67 -14.72 15.36 -1.12
N LYS A 68 -13.94 15.35 -2.21
CA LYS A 68 -14.26 16.17 -3.39
C LYS A 68 -15.39 15.53 -4.18
N ILE A 69 -16.57 16.14 -4.17
CA ILE A 69 -17.69 15.77 -5.04
C ILE A 69 -17.29 16.10 -6.47
N ARG A 70 -17.24 15.09 -7.35
CA ARG A 70 -17.07 15.31 -8.79
C ARG A 70 -18.42 15.82 -9.34
N PRO A 71 -18.46 16.96 -10.07
CA PRO A 71 -19.71 17.43 -10.65
C PRO A 71 -20.28 16.37 -11.60
N LEU A 72 -21.58 16.11 -11.50
CA LEU A 72 -22.29 15.29 -12.47
C LEU A 72 -22.46 16.11 -13.75
N ASP A 73 -22.05 15.55 -14.89
CA ASP A 73 -22.28 16.19 -16.19
C ASP A 73 -23.81 16.36 -16.40
N ARG A 74 -24.24 17.59 -16.66
CA ARG A 74 -25.66 17.94 -16.87
C ARG A 74 -26.27 17.25 -18.10
N ARG A 75 -25.45 16.69 -19.00
CA ARG A 75 -25.89 15.89 -20.14
C ARG A 75 -26.26 14.44 -19.80
N ALA A 76 -26.02 14.02 -18.56
CA ALA A 76 -26.32 12.66 -18.08
C ALA A 76 -27.72 12.50 -17.45
N VAL A 77 -28.61 13.48 -17.64
CA VAL A 77 -30.03 13.45 -17.20
C VAL A 77 -30.94 13.54 -18.42
#